data_AF-U6DWV9-F1
#
_entry.id   AF-U6DWV9-F1
#
_cell.length_a   1.000
_cell.length_b   1.000
_cell.length_c   1.000
_cell.angle_alpha   90.00
_cell.angle_beta   90.00
_cell.angle_gamma   90.00
#
_symmetry.space_group_name_H-M   'P 1'
#
loop_
_entity.id
_entity.type
_entity.pdbx_description
1 polymer ?
#
loop_
_entity_poly.entity_id
_entity_poly.type
_entity_poly.pdbx_seq_one_letter_code
_entity_poly.pdbx_strand_id
1 'polypeptide(L)'
;QTIVLLNLYQNPQNTAQTADGSHCHVSDVEVQEHYDNFFEEVFTELQEKYGEIEEMNVCDNLGDHLVGNVYVKFRREEDAERAVAELNNRWFNGQAVHAELSPVTDFRESCCRQYEMGECTRGGFCNFMH
;
A
#
# COMPACT_ATOMS: atom_id res chain seq x y z
N GLN A 1 7.94 -13.61 6.31
CA GLN A 1 6.51 -13.79 5.92
C GLN A 1 5.93 -12.51 5.33
N THR A 2 6.21 -11.35 5.90
CA THR A 2 5.67 -10.08 5.41
C THR A 2 6.66 -9.41 4.47
N ILE A 3 6.15 -8.82 3.39
CA ILE A 3 6.89 -7.92 2.51
C ILE A 3 6.27 -6.52 2.58
N VAL A 4 7.04 -5.51 2.19
CA VAL A 4 6.54 -4.17 1.88
C VAL A 4 6.89 -3.81 0.45
N LEU A 5 5.91 -3.27 -0.27
CA LEU A 5 6.10 -2.64 -1.58
C LEU A 5 6.09 -1.13 -1.34
N LEU A 6 7.25 -0.51 -1.48
CA LEU A 6 7.47 0.88 -1.10
C LEU A 6 6.82 1.82 -2.13
N ASN A 7 5.97 2.73 -1.64
CA ASN A 7 5.35 3.78 -2.45
C ASN A 7 4.69 3.26 -3.75
N LEU A 8 4.07 2.07 -3.67
CA LEU A 8 3.43 1.44 -4.83
C LEU A 8 2.06 2.05 -5.12
N TYR A 9 1.30 2.37 -4.08
CA TYR A 9 -0.02 2.98 -4.23
C TYR A 9 0.10 4.50 -4.42
N GLN A 10 -0.45 5.00 -5.51
CA GLN A 10 -0.53 6.43 -5.80
C GLN A 10 -1.98 6.88 -5.67
N ASN A 11 -2.34 7.48 -4.53
CA ASN A 11 -3.68 8.02 -4.33
C ASN A 11 -3.94 9.18 -5.32
N PRO A 12 -5.01 9.13 -6.14
CA PRO A 12 -5.38 10.20 -7.07
C PRO A 12 -5.55 11.58 -6.40
N GLN A 13 -6.03 11.62 -5.15
CA GLN A 13 -6.19 12.87 -4.41
C GLN A 13 -4.85 13.52 -4.05
N ASN A 14 -3.82 12.71 -3.84
CA ASN A 14 -2.47 13.19 -3.51
C ASN A 14 -1.70 13.62 -4.76
N THR A 15 -1.94 12.95 -5.90
CA THR A 15 -1.29 13.24 -7.18
C THR A 15 -1.99 14.37 -7.97
N ALA A 16 -3.22 14.75 -7.59
CA ALA A 16 -4.03 15.82 -8.15
C ALA A 16 -3.49 17.27 -7.98
N GLN A 17 -2.25 17.46 -7.49
CA GLN A 17 -1.61 18.78 -7.50
C GLN A 17 -1.08 19.08 -8.90
N THR A 18 -1.84 19.85 -9.68
CA THR A 18 -1.35 20.39 -10.95
C THR A 18 -0.32 21.50 -10.68
N ALA A 19 0.62 21.71 -11.62
CA ALA A 19 1.72 22.68 -11.48
C ALA A 19 1.26 24.15 -11.31
N ASP A 20 -0.02 24.43 -11.59
CA ASP A 20 -0.69 25.73 -11.40
C ASP A 20 -1.33 25.88 -10.01
N GLY A 21 -1.24 24.87 -9.14
CA GLY A 21 -1.86 24.87 -7.82
C GLY A 21 -3.38 24.67 -7.83
N SER A 22 -3.97 24.32 -8.99
CA SER A 22 -5.37 23.93 -9.08
C SER A 22 -5.57 22.52 -8.52
N HIS A 23 -6.60 22.33 -7.70
CA HIS A 23 -7.02 20.98 -7.32
C HIS A 23 -7.96 20.45 -8.39
N CYS A 24 -7.60 19.39 -9.10
CA CYS A 24 -8.64 18.57 -9.73
C CYS A 24 -9.35 17.81 -8.61
N HIS A 25 -10.58 18.21 -8.32
CA HIS A 25 -11.38 17.56 -7.29
C HIS A 25 -11.86 16.22 -7.84
N VAL A 26 -11.06 15.18 -7.64
CA VAL A 26 -11.49 13.79 -7.86
C VAL A 26 -12.57 13.48 -6.82
N SER A 27 -13.71 12.94 -7.25
CA SER A 27 -14.80 12.61 -6.34
C SER A 27 -14.44 11.40 -5.46
N ASP A 28 -15.02 11.32 -4.26
CA ASP A 28 -14.79 10.19 -3.35
C ASP A 28 -15.14 8.83 -3.99
N VAL A 29 -16.11 8.81 -4.91
CA VAL A 29 -16.49 7.62 -5.67
C VAL A 29 -15.37 7.18 -6.61
N GLU A 30 -14.79 8.10 -7.37
CA GLU A 30 -13.68 7.80 -8.29
C GLU A 30 -12.42 7.35 -7.53
N VAL A 31 -12.18 7.91 -6.33
CA VAL A 31 -11.06 7.51 -5.46
C VAL A 31 -11.26 6.10 -4.93
N GLN A 32 -12.48 5.78 -4.49
CA GLN A 32 -12.81 4.43 -4.03
C GLN A 32 -12.70 3.41 -5.17
N GLU A 33 -13.22 3.71 -6.36
CA GLU A 33 -13.07 2.83 -7.53
C GLU A 33 -11.61 2.63 -7.92
N HIS A 34 -10.79 3.68 -7.88
CA HIS A 34 -9.35 3.57 -8.13
C HIS A 34 -8.67 2.68 -7.07
N TYR A 35 -9.03 2.83 -5.80
CA TYR A 35 -8.51 1.98 -4.72
C TYR A 35 -8.91 0.51 -4.89
N ASP A 36 -10.19 0.24 -5.16
CA ASP A 36 -10.70 -1.13 -5.30
C ASP A 36 -10.01 -1.85 -6.46
N ASN A 37 -9.86 -1.18 -7.61
CA ASN A 37 -9.15 -1.73 -8.77
C ASN A 37 -7.68 -2.01 -8.45
N PHE A 38 -6.99 -1.07 -7.80
CA PHE A 38 -5.60 -1.26 -7.38
C PHE A 38 -5.45 -2.44 -6.41
N PHE A 39 -6.32 -2.51 -5.40
CA PHE A 39 -6.27 -3.56 -4.39
C PHE A 39 -6.51 -4.93 -5.03
N GLU A 40 -7.52 -5.06 -5.89
CA GLU A 40 -7.83 -6.32 -6.59
C GLU A 40 -6.67 -6.76 -7.49
N GLU A 41 -6.09 -5.84 -8.26
CA GLU A 41 -4.97 -6.13 -9.16
C GLU A 41 -3.75 -6.64 -8.38
N VAL A 42 -3.34 -5.92 -7.34
CA VAL A 42 -2.17 -6.30 -6.51
C VAL A 42 -2.44 -7.60 -5.76
N PHE A 43 -3.61 -7.75 -5.14
CA PHE A 43 -3.96 -8.95 -4.39
C PHE A 43 -3.95 -10.19 -5.29
N THR A 44 -4.64 -10.12 -6.43
CA THR A 44 -4.78 -11.26 -7.36
C THR A 44 -3.42 -11.65 -7.93
N GLU A 45 -2.65 -10.68 -8.41
CA GLU A 45 -1.32 -10.92 -8.97
C GLU A 45 -0.37 -11.58 -7.97
N LEU A 46 -0.35 -11.08 -6.72
CA LEU A 46 0.55 -11.61 -5.70
C LEU A 46 0.10 -13.00 -5.22
N GLN A 47 -1.22 -13.20 -5.07
CA GLN A 47 -1.77 -14.47 -4.64
C GLN A 47 -1.57 -15.58 -5.66
N GLU A 48 -1.75 -15.28 -6.95
CA GLU A 48 -1.60 -16.26 -8.03
C GLU A 48 -0.13 -16.61 -8.31
N LYS A 49 0.78 -15.63 -8.24
CA LYS A 49 2.20 -15.85 -8.61
C LYS A 49 3.10 -16.27 -7.45
N TYR A 50 2.86 -15.74 -6.26
CA TYR A 50 3.80 -15.91 -5.15
C TYR A 50 3.26 -16.85 -4.08
N GLY A 51 2.00 -16.74 -3.69
CA GLY A 51 1.41 -17.68 -2.73
C GLY A 51 0.24 -17.10 -1.96
N GLU A 52 -0.37 -17.93 -1.12
CA GLU A 52 -1.54 -17.56 -0.31
C GLU A 52 -1.24 -16.34 0.59
N ILE A 53 -2.04 -15.29 0.44
CA ILE A 53 -1.96 -14.08 1.26
C ILE A 53 -2.83 -14.27 2.50
N GLU A 54 -2.25 -14.06 3.68
CA GLU A 54 -3.00 -14.01 4.94
C GLU A 54 -3.64 -12.64 5.15
N GLU A 55 -2.86 -11.58 4.96
CA GLU A 55 -3.30 -10.20 5.18
C GLU A 55 -2.59 -9.27 4.19
N MET A 56 -3.32 -8.27 3.68
CA MET A 56 -2.77 -7.19 2.85
C MET A 56 -3.33 -5.85 3.33
N ASN A 57 -2.46 -4.84 3.48
CA ASN A 57 -2.83 -3.49 3.87
C ASN A 57 -2.14 -2.46 2.97
N VAL A 58 -2.91 -1.48 2.50
CA VAL A 58 -2.42 -0.37 1.67
C VAL A 58 -2.47 0.90 2.51
N CYS A 59 -1.36 1.60 2.64
CA CYS A 59 -1.26 2.78 3.50
C CYS A 59 -1.66 4.06 2.75
N ASP A 60 -2.56 4.84 3.35
CA ASP A 60 -2.98 6.17 2.88
C ASP A 60 -2.32 7.33 3.68
N ASN A 61 -1.21 7.02 4.37
CA ASN A 61 -0.39 8.04 5.02
C ASN A 61 0.19 9.04 3.99
N LEU A 62 0.55 10.24 4.46
CA LEU A 62 1.25 11.27 3.67
C LEU A 62 2.73 11.42 4.06
N GLY A 63 3.16 10.79 5.15
CA GLY A 63 4.56 10.81 5.57
C GLY A 63 5.43 9.89 4.73
N ASP A 64 6.62 10.34 4.36
CA ASP A 64 7.59 9.66 3.46
C ASP A 64 7.88 8.19 3.81
N HIS A 65 7.72 7.81 5.07
CA HIS A 65 8.02 6.47 5.56
C HIS A 65 6.84 5.48 5.44
N LEU A 66 5.64 5.95 5.13
CA LEU A 66 4.42 5.12 5.01
C LEU A 66 3.59 5.42 3.77
N VAL A 67 3.77 6.57 3.12
CA VAL A 67 2.99 6.98 1.95
C VAL A 67 3.02 5.93 0.85
N GLY A 68 1.84 5.44 0.48
CA GLY A 68 1.66 4.48 -0.61
C GLY A 68 2.26 3.10 -0.37
N ASN A 69 2.72 2.79 0.85
CA ASN A 69 3.29 1.48 1.15
C ASN A 69 2.20 0.39 1.15
N VAL A 70 2.50 -0.74 0.51
CA VAL A 70 1.65 -1.93 0.54
C VAL A 70 2.34 -3.02 1.34
N TYR A 71 1.73 -3.42 2.45
CA TYR A 71 2.21 -4.54 3.26
C TYR A 71 1.44 -5.80 2.90
N VAL A 72 2.17 -6.88 2.63
CA VAL A 72 1.58 -8.17 2.26
C VAL A 72 2.19 -9.25 3.11
N LYS A 73 1.36 -9.94 3.88
CA LYS A 73 1.77 -11.07 4.70
C LYS A 73 1.34 -12.35 4.02
N PHE A 74 2.33 -13.14 3.59
CA PHE A 74 2.09 -14.47 3.02
C PHE A 74 1.95 -15.52 4.12
N ARG A 75 1.20 -16.59 3.82
CA ARG A 75 1.08 -17.77 4.69
C ARG A 75 2.42 -18.48 4.90
N ARG A 76 3.31 -18.42 3.91
CA ARG A 76 4.64 -19.07 3.96
C ARG A 76 5.74 -18.03 3.81
N GLU A 77 6.82 -18.24 4.53
CA GLU A 77 7.99 -17.35 4.48
C GLU A 77 8.72 -17.42 3.14
N GLU A 78 8.82 -18.61 2.56
CA GLU A 78 9.43 -18.86 1.25
C GLU A 78 8.75 -18.06 0.11
N ASP A 79 7.43 -17.88 0.20
CA ASP A 79 6.65 -17.12 -0.80
C ASP A 79 7.00 -15.62 -0.73
N ALA A 80 7.23 -15.09 0.47
CA ALA A 80 7.67 -13.71 0.68
C ALA A 80 9.08 -13.47 0.09
N GLU A 81 10.01 -14.39 0.32
CA GLU A 81 11.37 -14.30 -0.23
C GLU A 81 11.36 -14.34 -1.77
N ARG A 82 10.58 -15.25 -2.36
CA ARG A 82 10.41 -15.33 -3.82
C ARG A 82 9.77 -14.06 -4.38
N ALA A 83 8.74 -13.54 -3.72
CA ALA A 83 8.09 -12.28 -4.11
C ALA A 83 9.09 -11.13 -4.16
N VAL A 84 9.90 -10.93 -3.12
CA VAL A 84 10.91 -9.86 -3.10
C VAL A 84 11.94 -10.03 -4.21
N ALA A 85 12.42 -11.25 -4.45
CA ALA A 85 13.44 -11.51 -5.48
C ALA A 85 12.93 -11.18 -6.90
N GLU A 86 11.67 -11.48 -7.20
CA GLU A 86 11.10 -11.25 -8.52
C GLU A 86 10.53 -9.85 -8.71
N LEU A 87 9.81 -9.31 -7.72
CA LEU A 87 9.12 -8.02 -7.82
C LEU A 87 10.10 -6.86 -8.04
N ASN A 88 11.31 -6.91 -7.46
CA ASN A 88 12.34 -5.89 -7.69
C ASN A 88 12.85 -5.82 -9.15
N ASN A 89 12.46 -6.76 -10.01
CA ASN A 89 12.78 -6.76 -11.44
C ASN A 89 11.56 -6.39 -12.30
N ARG A 90 10.49 -5.88 -11.69
CA ARG A 90 9.21 -5.60 -12.35
C ARG A 90 8.84 -4.13 -12.29
N TRP A 91 7.86 -3.79 -13.12
CA TRP A 91 7.31 -2.45 -13.25
C TRP A 91 5.80 -2.52 -13.01
N PHE A 92 5.27 -1.48 -12.38
CA PHE A 92 3.85 -1.28 -12.12
C PHE A 92 3.52 0.18 -12.44
N ASN A 93 2.51 0.42 -13.28
CA ASN A 93 2.10 1.77 -13.72
C ASN A 93 3.24 2.70 -14.17
N GLY A 94 4.23 2.15 -14.87
CA GLY A 94 5.38 2.91 -15.39
C GLY A 94 6.46 3.25 -14.37
N GLN A 95 6.38 2.71 -13.15
CA GLN A 95 7.40 2.83 -12.10
C GLN A 95 8.02 1.47 -11.78
N ALA A 96 9.30 1.47 -11.41
CA ALA A 96 9.96 0.27 -10.92
C ALA A 96 9.38 -0.10 -9.54
N VAL A 97 9.12 -1.39 -9.33
CA VAL A 97 8.64 -1.88 -8.04
C VAL A 97 9.81 -2.04 -7.08
N HIS A 98 9.66 -1.52 -5.87
CA HIS A 98 10.62 -1.66 -4.78
C HIS A 98 10.02 -2.54 -3.68
N ALA A 99 10.54 -3.75 -3.53
CA ALA A 99 10.05 -4.74 -2.58
C ALA A 99 11.12 -5.07 -1.53
N GLU A 100 10.73 -5.12 -0.26
CA GLU A 100 11.63 -5.49 0.85
C GLU A 100 10.93 -6.46 1.82
N LEU A 101 11.71 -7.28 2.52
CA LEU A 101 11.18 -8.05 3.65
C LEU A 101 10.86 -7.10 4.81
N SER A 102 9.68 -7.26 5.39
CA SER A 102 9.22 -6.44 6.51
C SER A 102 9.24 -7.24 7.81
N PRO A 103 9.72 -6.64 8.93
CA PRO A 103 9.68 -7.28 10.25
C PRO A 103 8.27 -7.28 10.87
N VAL A 104 7.28 -6.66 10.23
CA VAL A 104 5.91 -6.57 10.74
C VAL A 104 5.26 -7.96 10.75
N THR A 105 4.87 -8.43 11.94
CA THR A 105 4.24 -9.75 12.12
C THR A 105 2.74 -9.70 12.42
N ASP A 106 2.28 -8.59 13.04
CA ASP A 106 0.88 -8.37 13.43
C ASP A 106 0.42 -6.99 12.97
N PHE A 107 -0.53 -6.97 12.04
CA PHE A 107 -1.04 -5.71 11.47
C PHE A 107 -1.91 -4.97 12.49
N ARG A 108 -2.55 -5.65 13.45
CA ARG A 108 -3.40 -5.00 14.47
C ARG A 108 -2.60 -4.11 15.43
N GLU A 109 -1.31 -4.38 15.57
CA GLU A 109 -0.37 -3.57 16.36
C GLU A 109 0.33 -2.50 15.51
N SER A 110 0.21 -2.59 14.18
CA SER A 110 0.86 -1.70 13.21
C SER A 110 -0.11 -0.69 12.59
N CYS A 111 -1.41 -1.02 12.55
CA CYS A 111 -2.49 -0.16 12.10
C CYS A 111 -2.92 0.83 13.19
N CYS A 112 -3.31 2.02 12.75
CA CYS A 112 -3.77 3.07 13.63
C CYS A 112 -5.23 2.84 14.04
N ARG A 113 -5.45 2.30 15.24
CA ARG A 113 -6.81 2.09 15.77
C ARG A 113 -7.67 3.36 15.81
N GLN A 114 -7.06 4.53 16.01
CA GLN A 114 -7.79 5.81 15.97
C GLN A 114 -8.23 6.19 14.56
N TYR A 115 -7.46 5.81 13.54
CA TYR A 115 -7.82 6.07 12.14
C TYR A 115 -8.99 5.19 11.71
N GLU A 116 -8.99 3.91 12.09
CA GLU A 116 -10.12 2.99 11.88
C GLU A 116 -11.44 3.51 12.48
N MET A 117 -11.36 4.31 13.55
CA MET A 117 -12.50 4.95 14.22
C MET A 117 -12.84 6.35 13.66
N GLY A 118 -12.04 6.89 12.74
CA GLY A 118 -12.20 8.25 12.21
C GLY A 118 -11.76 9.36 13.18
N GLU A 119 -10.97 9.04 14.20
CA GLU A 119 -10.59 9.93 15.30
C GLU A 119 -9.09 10.29 15.32
N CYS A 120 -8.30 9.81 14.34
CA CYS A 120 -6.87 10.08 14.33
C CYS A 120 -6.57 11.57 14.12
N THR A 121 -6.01 12.20 15.16
CA THR A 121 -5.66 13.64 15.15
C THR A 121 -4.29 13.94 14.53
N ARG A 122 -3.52 12.90 14.17
CA ARG A 122 -2.18 13.05 13.56
C ARG A 122 -2.23 13.30 12.05
N GLY A 123 -3.41 13.19 11.43
CA GLY A 123 -3.60 13.33 10.00
C GLY A 123 -2.71 12.35 9.21
N GLY A 124 -2.28 12.75 8.01
CA GLY A 124 -1.41 11.92 7.16
C GLY A 124 0.00 11.66 7.72
N PHE A 125 0.42 12.31 8.80
CA PHE A 125 1.76 12.16 9.39
C PHE A 125 1.80 11.20 10.59
N CYS A 126 0.78 10.35 10.74
CA CYS A 126 0.82 9.30 11.75
C CYS A 126 1.91 8.27 11.42
N ASN A 127 2.54 7.73 12.47
CA ASN A 127 3.57 6.68 12.36
C ASN A 127 2.98 5.26 12.41
N PHE A 128 1.66 5.13 12.39
CA PHE A 128 0.94 3.86 12.27
C PHE A 128 0.29 3.82 10.89
N MET A 129 0.10 2.62 10.34
CA MET A 129 -0.54 2.43 9.04
C MET A 129 -1.97 3.00 9.12
N HIS A 130 -2.26 3.95 8.25
CA HIS A 130 -3.59 4.49 8.01
C HIS A 130 -4.18 3.77 6.81
#